data_AF-A0A401SYK5-F1
#
_entry.id   AF-A0A401SYK5-F1
#
_cell.length_a   1.000
_cell.length_b   1.000
_cell.length_c   1.000
_cell.angle_alpha   90.00
_cell.angle_beta   90.00
_cell.angle_gamma   90.00
#
_symmetry.space_group_name_H-M   'P 1'
#
loop_
_entity.id
_entity.type
_entity.pdbx_description
1 polymer ?
#
loop_
_entity_poly.entity_id
_entity_poly.type
_entity_poly.pdbx_seq_one_letter_code
_entity_poly.pdbx_strand_id
1 'polypeptide(L)'
;MELKLVVLLLISITALLHTAAAMPSNQVVNCCTRVSNKVNTKMLKRVKSFQMQHDRFCAIKAVLLQIAHHTVCIDPNNAHLQRWMKKHQNKKQNNI
;
A
#
# COMPACT_ATOMS: atom_id res chain seq x y z
N MET A 1 -24.98 -40.02 22.95
CA MET A 1 -24.19 -38.95 23.61
C MET A 1 -23.26 -38.26 22.62
N GLU A 2 -22.89 -38.96 21.54
CA GLU A 2 -22.09 -38.49 20.39
C GLU A 2 -22.57 -37.20 19.71
N LEU A 3 -23.87 -37.06 19.41
CA LEU A 3 -24.36 -35.88 18.65
C LEU A 3 -24.17 -34.57 19.42
N LYS A 4 -24.37 -34.57 20.73
CA LYS A 4 -24.18 -33.38 21.58
C LYS A 4 -22.71 -32.97 21.64
N LEU A 5 -21.80 -33.95 21.67
CA LEU A 5 -20.36 -33.72 21.69
C LEU A 5 -19.87 -33.16 20.35
N VAL A 6 -20.37 -33.71 19.23
CA VAL A 6 -20.09 -33.21 17.87
C VAL A 6 -20.61 -31.77 17.70
N VAL A 7 -21.83 -31.48 18.15
CA VAL A 7 -22.39 -30.13 18.08
C VAL A 7 -21.57 -29.15 18.92
N LEU A 8 -21.14 -29.54 20.12
CA LEU A 8 -20.31 -28.68 20.98
C LEU A 8 -18.94 -28.38 20.35
N LEU A 9 -18.33 -29.37 19.69
CA LEU A 9 -17.06 -29.23 18.97
C LEU A 9 -17.20 -28.29 17.76
N LEU A 10 -18.31 -28.39 17.03
CA LEU A 10 -18.57 -27.50 15.89
C LEU A 10 -18.76 -26.05 16.34
N ILE A 11 -19.49 -25.84 17.44
CA ILE A 11 -19.69 -24.50 18.00
C ILE A 11 -18.37 -23.88 18.46
N SER A 12 -17.50 -24.66 19.12
CA SER A 12 -16.20 -24.16 19.60
C SER A 12 -15.25 -23.80 18.46
N ILE A 13 -15.20 -24.62 17.40
CA ILE A 13 -14.41 -24.33 16.18
C ILE A 13 -14.91 -23.05 15.50
N THR A 14 -16.22 -22.88 15.39
CA THR A 14 -16.83 -21.71 14.75
C THR A 14 -16.56 -20.43 15.55
N ALA A 15 -16.62 -20.50 16.89
CA ALA A 15 -16.27 -19.38 17.76
C ALA A 15 -14.81 -18.95 17.61
N LEU A 16 -13.87 -19.91 17.48
CA LEU A 16 -12.46 -19.62 17.23
C LEU A 16 -12.24 -18.91 15.88
N LEU A 17 -12.90 -19.40 14.82
CA LEU A 17 -12.81 -18.80 13.47
C LEU A 17 -13.34 -17.37 13.42
N HIS A 18 -14.43 -17.07 14.14
CA HIS A 18 -14.98 -15.70 14.20
C HIS A 18 -14.06 -14.71 14.92
N THR A 19 -13.28 -15.15 15.92
CA THR A 19 -12.32 -14.27 16.61
C THR A 19 -11.09 -13.93 15.77
N ALA A 20 -10.69 -14.80 14.85
CA ALA A 20 -9.58 -14.55 13.93
C ALA A 20 -9.93 -13.53 12.82
N ALA A 21 -11.21 -13.42 12.45
CA ALA A 21 -11.69 -12.50 11.41
C ALA A 21 -11.89 -11.05 11.90
N ALA A 22 -11.84 -10.81 13.21
CA ALA A 22 -12.03 -9.50 13.82
C ALA A 22 -10.71 -8.83 14.23
N MET A 23 -9.57 -9.23 13.65
CA MET A 23 -8.42 -8.34 13.68
C MET A 23 -8.78 -7.14 12.82
N PRO A 24 -8.89 -5.92 13.37
CA PRO A 24 -8.83 -4.75 12.52
C PRO A 24 -7.45 -4.83 11.91
N SER A 25 -7.38 -5.26 10.65
CA SER A 25 -6.31 -4.81 9.78
C SER A 25 -6.52 -3.30 9.74
N ASN A 26 -5.95 -2.63 10.73
CA ASN A 26 -5.91 -1.20 10.83
C ASN A 26 -4.93 -0.80 9.74
N GLN A 27 -5.37 -0.96 8.50
CA GLN A 27 -4.73 -0.48 7.31
C GLN A 27 -4.85 1.03 7.43
N VAL A 28 -3.96 1.62 8.23
CA VAL A 28 -3.84 3.05 8.36
C VAL A 28 -3.50 3.53 6.96
N VAL A 29 -4.50 4.08 6.27
CA VAL A 29 -4.32 4.63 4.94
C VAL A 29 -3.48 5.88 5.12
N ASN A 30 -2.18 5.74 4.92
CA ASN A 30 -1.24 6.85 5.05
C ASN A 30 -1.36 7.75 3.81
N CYS A 31 -2.24 8.75 3.89
CA CYS A 31 -2.48 9.70 2.81
C CYS A 31 -1.43 10.82 2.81
N CYS A 32 -0.90 11.14 1.63
CA CYS A 32 -0.21 12.41 1.43
C CYS A 32 -1.18 13.58 1.66
N THR A 33 -0.78 14.57 2.45
CA THR A 33 -1.53 15.83 2.64
C THR A 33 -0.96 17.00 1.84
N ARG A 34 0.29 16.86 1.37
CA ARG A 34 0.98 17.79 0.48
C ARG A 34 1.86 17.02 -0.50
N VAL A 35 2.11 17.63 -1.65
CA VAL A 35 3.01 17.10 -2.68
C VAL A 35 4.16 18.06 -2.94
N SER A 36 5.34 17.51 -3.25
CA SER A 36 6.47 18.30 -3.73
C SER A 36 6.45 18.37 -5.26
N ASN A 37 6.60 19.58 -5.79
CA ASN A 37 6.79 19.81 -7.23
C ASN A 37 8.26 19.68 -7.64
N LYS A 38 9.18 19.65 -6.66
CA LYS A 38 10.63 19.60 -6.92
C LYS A 38 11.07 18.14 -7.09
N VAL A 39 11.49 17.81 -8.30
CA VAL A 39 12.02 16.49 -8.66
C VAL A 39 13.42 16.65 -9.20
N ASN A 40 14.41 16.16 -8.44
CA ASN A 40 15.81 16.15 -8.85
C ASN A 40 16.19 14.77 -9.41
N THR A 41 16.94 14.72 -10.52
CA THR A 41 17.47 13.48 -11.08
C THR A 41 18.37 12.71 -10.10
N LYS A 42 19.14 13.41 -9.26
CA LYS A 42 19.93 12.77 -8.17
C LYS A 42 19.04 12.05 -7.15
N MET A 43 17.84 12.58 -6.90
CA MET A 43 16.86 11.96 -6.01
C MET A 43 16.25 10.71 -6.66
N LEU A 44 15.83 10.83 -7.92
CA LEU A 44 15.21 9.72 -8.68
C LEU A 44 16.14 8.50 -8.82
N LYS A 45 17.45 8.70 -8.92
CA LYS A 45 18.44 7.61 -8.92
C LYS A 45 18.42 6.75 -7.65
N ARG A 46 17.93 7.29 -6.53
CA ARG A 46 17.88 6.60 -5.22
C ARG A 46 16.52 5.97 -4.92
N VAL A 47 15.55 6.10 -5.83
CA VAL A 47 14.21 5.55 -5.64
C VAL A 47 14.25 4.04 -5.78
N LYS A 48 13.81 3.34 -4.74
CA LYS A 48 13.70 1.87 -4.71
C LYS A 48 12.42 1.40 -5.41
N SER A 49 11.31 2.09 -5.15
CA SER A 49 10.01 1.77 -5.69
C SER A 49 9.12 3.01 -5.73
N PHE A 50 8.03 2.94 -6.52
CA PHE A 50 7.02 3.98 -6.56
C PHE A 50 5.61 3.38 -6.51
N GLN A 51 4.65 4.13 -5.96
CA GLN A 51 3.24 3.76 -5.92
C GLN A 51 2.38 4.97 -6.25
N MET A 52 1.21 4.75 -6.88
CA MET A 52 0.22 5.80 -7.10
C MET A 52 -0.82 5.75 -5.99
N GLN A 53 -0.98 6.87 -5.29
CA GLN A 53 -2.10 7.09 -4.37
C GLN A 53 -3.35 7.34 -5.20
N HIS A 54 -4.35 6.49 -5.02
CA HIS A 54 -5.63 6.59 -5.70
C HIS A 54 -6.62 7.39 -4.85
N ASP A 55 -7.53 8.06 -5.54
CA ASP A 55 -8.53 8.99 -4.98
C ASP A 55 -9.55 8.35 -4.02
N ARG A 56 -9.64 7.01 -3.99
CA ARG A 56 -10.73 6.32 -3.28
C ARG A 56 -10.78 6.61 -1.78
N PHE A 57 -9.64 6.96 -1.17
CA PHE A 57 -9.55 7.23 0.27
C PHE A 57 -8.80 8.52 0.60
N CYS A 58 -8.05 9.09 -0.35
CA CYS A 58 -7.21 10.25 -0.12
C CYS A 58 -7.63 11.39 -1.06
N ALA A 59 -7.86 12.58 -0.50
CA ALA A 59 -8.38 13.74 -1.23
C ALA A 59 -7.42 14.35 -2.28
N ILE A 60 -6.13 14.01 -2.23
CA ILE A 60 -5.15 14.48 -3.21
C ILE A 60 -4.49 13.32 -3.94
N LYS A 61 -4.23 13.53 -5.23
CA LYS A 61 -3.46 12.60 -6.06
C LYS A 61 -1.98 12.80 -5.80
N ALA A 62 -1.26 11.72 -5.53
CA ALA A 62 0.17 11.76 -5.24
C ALA A 62 0.88 10.52 -5.76
N VAL A 63 2.13 10.69 -6.18
CA VAL A 63 3.05 9.57 -6.40
C VAL A 63 3.94 9.44 -5.18
N LEU A 64 3.91 8.28 -4.55
CA LEU A 64 4.75 7.93 -3.41
C LEU A 64 6.05 7.34 -3.93
N LEU A 65 7.17 8.03 -3.68
CA LEU A 65 8.50 7.52 -3.99
C LEU A 65 9.16 6.99 -2.73
N GLN A 66 9.51 5.70 -2.72
CA GLN A 66 10.26 5.10 -1.63
C GLN A 66 11.75 5.34 -1.84
N ILE A 67 12.35 6.17 -0.98
CA ILE A 67 13.77 6.51 -1.02
C ILE A 67 14.40 6.06 0.29
N ALA A 68 15.33 5.10 0.22
CA ALA A 68 15.93 4.50 1.40
C ALA A 68 14.90 3.94 2.41
N HIS A 69 14.61 4.71 3.47
CA HIS A 69 13.68 4.38 4.56
C HIS A 69 12.51 5.37 4.68
N HIS A 70 12.39 6.35 3.77
CA HIS A 70 11.33 7.37 3.81
C HIS A 70 10.54 7.43 2.49
N THR A 71 9.29 7.86 2.61
CA THR A 71 8.41 8.09 1.48
C THR A 71 8.35 9.58 1.17
N VAL A 72 8.47 9.94 -0.11
CA VAL A 72 8.27 11.31 -0.58
C VAL A 72 7.04 11.37 -1.48
N CYS A 73 6.11 12.27 -1.16
CA CYS A 73 4.93 12.55 -1.96
C CYS A 73 5.26 13.57 -3.06
N ILE A 74 5.12 13.17 -4.33
CA ILE A 74 5.39 14.03 -5.49
C ILE A 74 4.11 14.26 -6.29
N ASP A 75 3.99 15.45 -6.88
CA ASP A 75 2.90 15.78 -7.78
C ASP A 75 2.90 14.82 -9.01
N PRO A 76 1.81 14.09 -9.29
CA PRO A 76 1.71 13.21 -10.44
C PRO A 76 1.88 13.93 -11.80
N ASN A 77 1.66 15.25 -11.85
CA ASN A 77 1.79 16.04 -13.08
C ASN A 77 3.22 16.45 -13.40
N ASN A 78 4.20 16.11 -12.55
CA ASN A 78 5.59 16.48 -12.80
C ASN A 78 6.17 15.75 -14.03
N ALA A 79 6.56 16.50 -15.06
CA ALA A 79 7.06 15.95 -16.32
C ALA A 79 8.38 15.16 -16.20
N HIS A 80 9.26 15.49 -15.25
CA HIS A 80 10.49 14.72 -15.01
C HIS A 80 10.18 13.39 -14.34
N LEU A 81 9.27 13.39 -13.37
CA LEU A 81 8.78 12.18 -12.72
C LEU A 81 8.15 11.23 -13.74
N GLN A 82 7.23 11.71 -14.57
CA GLN A 82 6.56 10.85 -15.55
C GLN A 82 7.54 10.23 -16.55
N ARG A 83 8.51 11.00 -17.04
CA ARG A 83 9.58 10.48 -17.91
C ARG A 83 10.40 9.39 -17.21
N TRP A 84 10.71 9.57 -15.93
CA TRP A 84 11.40 8.55 -15.14
C TRP A 84 10.54 7.31 -14.91
N MET A 85 9.26 7.48 -14.52
CA MET A 85 8.33 6.37 -14.31
C MET A 85 8.17 5.52 -15.58
N LYS A 86 7.99 6.13 -16.76
CA LYS A 86 7.90 5.41 -18.03
C LYS A 86 9.13 4.53 -18.31
N LYS A 87 10.32 4.99 -17.94
CA LYS A 87 11.56 4.20 -18.08
C LYS A 87 11.67 3.05 -17.07
N HIS A 88 11.02 3.16 -15.92
CA HIS A 88 11.16 2.24 -14.79
C HIS A 88 9.92 1.36 -14.52
N GLN A 89 8.80 1.59 -15.22
CA GLN A 89 7.58 0.79 -15.15
C GLN A 89 7.82 -0.69 -15.50
N ASN A 90 8.82 -0.99 -16.34
CA ASN A 90 9.17 -2.35 -16.74
C ASN A 90 9.96 -3.14 -15.69
N LYS A 91 10.33 -2.53 -14.56
CA LYS A 91 11.15 -3.18 -13.50
C LYS A 91 10.31 -3.76 -12.35
N LYS A 92 9.01 -3.47 -12.31
CA LYS A 92 8.14 -3.75 -11.15
C LYS A 92 7.48 -5.14 -11.18
N GLN A 93 7.61 -5.90 -12.27
CA GLN A 93 7.01 -7.24 -12.40
C GLN A 93 7.90 -8.41 -11.93
N ASN A 94 9.08 -8.15 -11.36
CA ASN A 94 10.03 -9.23 -10.99
C ASN A 94 10.16 -9.47 -9.47
N ASN A 95 9.24 -8.98 -8.64
CA ASN A 95 9.27 -9.21 -7.18
C ASN A 95 7.86 -9.39 -6.60
N ILE A 96 7.08 -10.29 -7.19
CA ILE A 96 5.93 -10.94 -6.55
C ILE A 96 6.19 -12.43 -6.63
#